data_AF-A0A7S0KT35-F1
#
_entry.id   AF-A0A7S0KT35-F1
#
_cell.length_a   1.000
_cell.length_b   1.000
_cell.length_c   1.000
_cell.angle_alpha   90.00
_cell.angle_beta   90.00
_cell.angle_gamma   90.00
#
_symmetry.space_group_name_H-M   'P 1'
#
loop_
_entity.id
_entity.type
_entity.pdbx_description
1 polymer ?
#
loop_
_entity_poly.entity_id
_entity_poly.type
_entity_poly.pdbx_seq_one_letter_code
_entity_poly.pdbx_strand_id
1 'polypeptide(L)'
;SATLLCDPSETEESASHLWRVKTRRAVHSHRLKMAHRSDRHGGAVKRRAGVPTATPASTETARDAATDERAHPLAKWWAYAAVMRALKVWDAMAAWKRYAWITLVVAGPYVAWVCYLWFHLQSGLLRPPVAVDHPRPVLIVGTQSSGTTQMSHQLARIGLEIGHETSDATWDFARDGTISWLHGMRFMPGRAPPATIASMCSRFRKSMGWHPALFREPALGCSYRSTWDKCWSAECAGIVTREWGCAARGTCETPFDVALLQLRHPMRTMESLAAKFCPPDDNLAGAFKPPHVDFLELAAALWPERTDWNATGCVDAVGWYVALYTRDMLAAKDAGFIADAFRVEDSYPCEVAERAGLLLTNARARARCEKGNSGKGGGVEGAKTAKGKNVRNKNGRVRFEPRDVVSVELRALIADVALKGGYPSEDDTEETS
;
A
#
# COMPACT_ATOMS: atom_id res chain seq x y z
N SER A 1 56.98 7.89 3.44
CA SER A 1 58.02 7.52 2.47
C SER A 1 57.83 6.09 2.03
N ALA A 2 58.33 5.74 0.83
CA ALA A 2 58.08 4.49 0.09
C ALA A 2 56.69 4.42 -0.59
N THR A 3 56.74 4.43 -1.92
CA THR A 3 55.61 4.50 -2.87
C THR A 3 55.81 3.39 -3.90
N LEU A 4 54.74 2.69 -4.29
CA LEU A 4 54.62 1.74 -5.42
C LEU A 4 53.12 1.79 -5.79
N LEU A 5 52.61 2.38 -6.89
CA LEU A 5 53.12 2.64 -8.24
C LEU A 5 53.42 1.37 -9.07
N CYS A 6 52.40 0.92 -9.80
CA CYS A 6 52.47 0.19 -11.08
C CYS A 6 51.13 0.33 -11.83
N ASP A 7 51.19 0.91 -13.02
CA ASP A 7 50.15 1.05 -14.07
C ASP A 7 50.88 1.66 -15.32
N PRO A 8 50.38 1.65 -16.57
CA PRO A 8 49.47 0.73 -17.28
C PRO A 8 50.09 0.14 -18.58
N SER A 9 49.36 -0.75 -19.26
CA SER A 9 49.40 -0.95 -20.73
C SER A 9 48.20 -1.82 -21.14
N GLU A 10 47.12 -1.29 -21.72
CA GLU A 10 46.94 -1.03 -23.16
C GLU A 10 47.15 -2.24 -24.09
N THR A 11 46.04 -2.81 -24.60
CA THR A 11 45.90 -3.18 -26.02
C THR A 11 44.46 -2.91 -26.48
N GLU A 12 44.34 -2.44 -27.71
CA GLU A 12 43.16 -1.81 -28.30
C GLU A 12 42.27 -2.74 -29.16
N GLU A 13 41.06 -2.23 -29.43
CA GLU A 13 40.27 -2.39 -30.67
C GLU A 13 39.59 -3.70 -31.13
N SER A 14 38.48 -3.44 -31.84
CA SER A 14 37.79 -4.26 -32.84
C SER A 14 36.93 -5.47 -32.37
N ALA A 15 35.71 -5.67 -32.87
CA ALA A 15 34.91 -4.84 -33.79
C ALA A 15 33.40 -5.06 -33.63
N SER A 16 32.64 -4.08 -34.11
CA SER A 16 31.19 -4.10 -34.33
C SER A 16 30.68 -5.29 -35.14
N HIS A 17 29.50 -5.82 -34.80
CA HIS A 17 28.61 -6.39 -35.83
C HIS A 17 27.13 -6.12 -35.57
N LEU A 18 26.40 -5.85 -36.66
CA LEU A 18 25.00 -5.44 -36.67
C LEU A 18 24.06 -6.59 -36.27
N TRP A 19 22.99 -6.26 -35.54
CA TRP A 19 21.66 -6.82 -35.82
C TRP A 19 20.57 -5.75 -35.79
N ARG A 20 20.13 -5.33 -36.99
CA ARG A 20 18.84 -4.65 -37.18
C ARG A 20 17.74 -5.72 -37.15
N VAL A 21 16.86 -5.68 -36.16
CA VAL A 21 15.53 -6.29 -36.28
C VAL A 21 14.49 -5.18 -36.34
N LYS A 22 13.76 -5.12 -37.45
CA LYS A 22 12.67 -4.18 -37.74
C LYS A 22 11.36 -4.97 -37.72
N THR A 23 10.23 -4.27 -37.51
CA THR A 23 8.85 -4.79 -37.40
C THR A 23 8.46 -5.34 -36.02
N ARG A 24 7.21 -5.19 -35.55
CA ARG A 24 6.02 -4.48 -36.09
C ARG A 24 5.15 -3.98 -34.92
N ARG A 25 4.42 -2.86 -35.11
CA ARG A 25 3.40 -2.40 -34.16
C ARG A 25 2.25 -3.41 -34.08
N ALA A 26 1.90 -3.87 -32.89
CA ALA A 26 0.59 -4.40 -32.57
C ALA A 26 -0.04 -3.51 -31.49
N VAL A 27 -1.06 -2.72 -31.87
CA VAL A 27 -1.83 -1.94 -30.92
C VAL A 27 -2.86 -2.87 -30.29
N HIS A 28 -2.76 -3.10 -28.98
CA HIS A 28 -3.82 -3.74 -28.21
C HIS A 28 -4.26 -2.81 -27.08
N SER A 29 -5.55 -2.48 -27.11
CA SER A 29 -6.18 -1.54 -26.21
C SER A 29 -6.40 -2.17 -24.83
N HIS A 30 -5.49 -1.88 -23.90
CA HIS A 30 -5.66 -2.26 -22.51
C HIS A 30 -6.89 -1.57 -21.90
N ARG A 31 -7.94 -2.35 -21.60
CA ARG A 31 -8.98 -1.96 -20.64
C ARG A 31 -8.34 -1.83 -19.26
N LEU A 32 -8.07 -0.59 -18.86
CA LEU A 32 -7.64 -0.24 -17.49
C LEU A 32 -8.74 -0.60 -16.49
N LYS A 33 -8.51 -1.63 -15.67
CA LYS A 33 -9.26 -1.82 -14.43
C LYS A 33 -8.62 -0.96 -13.34
N MET A 34 -9.31 0.10 -12.92
CA MET A 34 -8.86 0.91 -11.78
C MET A 34 -9.01 0.11 -10.47
N ALA A 35 -7.96 0.14 -9.65
CA ALA A 35 -7.99 -0.46 -8.32
C ALA A 35 -8.70 0.48 -7.33
N HIS A 36 -10.03 0.40 -7.27
CA HIS A 36 -10.78 1.06 -6.20
C HIS A 36 -10.66 0.27 -4.90
N ARG A 37 -10.09 0.92 -3.88
CA ARG A 37 -10.22 0.52 -2.47
C ARG A 37 -11.64 0.88 -2.04
N SER A 38 -12.56 -0.08 -2.08
CA SER A 38 -13.96 0.10 -1.65
C SER A 38 -14.54 -1.23 -1.20
N ASP A 39 -14.77 -1.39 0.10
CA ASP A 39 -15.60 -2.46 0.63
C ASP A 39 -17.08 -2.12 0.45
N ARG A 40 -17.86 -3.17 0.15
CA ARG A 40 -19.33 -3.33 0.26
C ARG A 40 -20.22 -3.20 -0.98
N HIS A 41 -21.27 -4.03 -0.88
CA HIS A 41 -22.55 -4.10 -1.61
C HIS A 41 -22.52 -4.81 -2.98
N GLY A 42 -22.93 -6.08 -2.93
CA GLY A 42 -23.34 -6.87 -4.09
C GLY A 42 -24.63 -6.35 -4.71
N GLY A 43 -24.86 -6.71 -5.97
CA GLY A 43 -25.87 -6.07 -6.81
C GLY A 43 -27.23 -6.76 -6.87
N ALA A 44 -28.13 -6.13 -7.62
CA ALA A 44 -29.30 -6.76 -8.21
C ALA A 44 -29.53 -6.18 -9.62
N VAL A 45 -29.14 -6.93 -10.66
CA VAL A 45 -29.31 -6.51 -12.05
C VAL A 45 -30.76 -6.76 -12.46
N LYS A 46 -31.55 -5.69 -12.65
CA LYS A 46 -32.91 -5.79 -13.19
C LYS A 46 -32.90 -5.48 -14.69
N ARG A 47 -32.94 -6.53 -15.52
CA ARG A 47 -33.15 -6.40 -16.98
C ARG A 47 -34.55 -5.81 -17.24
N ARG A 48 -34.65 -4.85 -18.15
CA ARG A 48 -35.90 -4.60 -18.90
C ARG A 48 -35.58 -4.43 -20.38
N ALA A 49 -36.15 -5.32 -21.18
CA ALA A 49 -36.28 -5.17 -22.63
C ALA A 49 -37.51 -4.31 -22.94
N GLY A 50 -37.67 -3.91 -24.21
CA GLY A 50 -38.90 -3.29 -24.70
C GLY A 50 -38.68 -2.15 -25.67
N VAL A 51 -38.22 -2.45 -26.89
CA VAL A 51 -38.44 -1.59 -28.06
C VAL A 51 -39.69 -2.12 -28.78
N PRO A 52 -40.67 -1.27 -29.09
CA PRO A 52 -41.62 -1.52 -30.16
C PRO A 52 -41.45 -0.48 -31.27
N THR A 53 -40.99 -0.93 -32.43
CA THR A 53 -41.20 -0.25 -33.71
C THR A 53 -42.62 -0.55 -34.18
N ALA A 54 -43.38 0.48 -34.56
CA ALA A 54 -44.64 0.32 -35.29
C ALA A 54 -44.88 1.52 -36.23
N THR A 55 -45.07 1.21 -37.51
CA THR A 55 -45.47 2.14 -38.58
C THR A 55 -46.94 2.55 -38.41
N PRO A 56 -47.43 3.54 -39.17
CA PRO A 56 -48.34 3.12 -40.25
C PRO A 56 -48.10 3.84 -41.59
N ALA A 57 -48.59 3.20 -42.65
CA ALA A 57 -48.58 3.71 -44.01
C ALA A 57 -49.79 4.63 -44.29
N SER A 58 -49.76 5.24 -45.47
CA SER A 58 -50.75 6.14 -46.07
C SER A 58 -52.11 5.50 -46.37
N THR A 59 -53.15 6.34 -46.32
CA THR A 59 -54.29 6.26 -47.25
C THR A 59 -54.78 7.66 -47.63
N GLU A 60 -55.00 7.86 -48.93
CA GLU A 60 -55.87 8.92 -49.49
C GLU A 60 -57.34 8.60 -49.13
N THR A 61 -58.37 9.43 -49.26
CA THR A 61 -58.66 10.67 -50.04
C THR A 61 -59.79 11.43 -49.26
N ALA A 62 -60.38 12.59 -49.59
CA ALA A 62 -60.42 13.41 -50.82
C ALA A 62 -60.57 14.94 -50.56
N ARG A 63 -61.75 15.51 -50.79
CA ARG A 63 -62.13 16.94 -50.82
C ARG A 63 -63.44 17.15 -50.06
N ASP A 64 -63.64 18.34 -49.46
CA ASP A 64 -64.69 19.24 -49.97
C ASP A 64 -64.58 20.71 -49.50
N ALA A 65 -65.41 21.53 -50.12
CA ALA A 65 -65.38 22.98 -50.31
C ALA A 65 -65.01 23.94 -49.14
N ALA A 66 -64.08 24.84 -49.49
CA ALA A 66 -64.03 26.28 -49.21
C ALA A 66 -65.02 26.95 -48.24
N THR A 67 -64.46 27.67 -47.27
CA THR A 67 -64.82 29.09 -47.00
C THR A 67 -63.53 29.91 -46.84
N ASP A 68 -63.58 31.18 -47.26
CA ASP A 68 -62.41 32.01 -47.57
C ASP A 68 -62.14 33.03 -46.45
N GLU A 69 -61.20 32.73 -45.56
CA GLU A 69 -60.52 33.73 -44.74
C GLU A 69 -59.00 33.53 -44.82
N ARG A 70 -58.34 34.39 -45.61
CA ARG A 70 -56.88 34.41 -45.80
C ARG A 70 -56.13 34.96 -44.58
N ALA A 71 -56.20 34.27 -43.45
CA ALA A 71 -55.25 34.46 -42.36
C ALA A 71 -53.84 34.07 -42.84
N HIS A 72 -52.94 35.06 -42.98
CA HIS A 72 -51.61 34.90 -43.58
C HIS A 72 -50.87 33.64 -43.06
N PRO A 73 -50.37 32.74 -43.94
CA PRO A 73 -49.69 31.50 -43.51
C PRO A 73 -48.42 31.76 -42.68
N LEU A 74 -47.82 32.94 -42.82
CA LEU A 74 -46.69 33.39 -42.00
C LEU A 74 -47.03 33.45 -40.51
N ALA A 75 -48.23 33.88 -40.12
CA ALA A 75 -48.58 34.04 -38.70
C ALA A 75 -48.60 32.70 -37.94
N LYS A 76 -49.16 31.65 -38.56
CA LYS A 76 -49.13 30.28 -38.00
C LYS A 76 -47.71 29.71 -37.96
N TRP A 77 -46.87 30.02 -38.95
CA TRP A 77 -45.47 29.59 -38.98
C TRP A 77 -44.63 30.24 -37.88
N TRP A 78 -44.79 31.55 -37.62
CA TRP A 78 -44.12 32.24 -36.52
C TRP A 78 -44.53 31.69 -35.14
N ALA A 79 -45.82 31.42 -34.94
CA ALA A 79 -46.31 30.79 -33.71
C ALA A 79 -45.71 29.39 -33.49
N TYR A 80 -45.69 28.54 -34.53
CA TYR A 80 -45.06 27.23 -34.47
C TYR A 80 -43.55 27.31 -34.20
N ALA A 81 -42.84 28.22 -34.89
CA ALA A 81 -41.41 28.43 -34.67
C ALA A 81 -41.10 28.94 -33.24
N ALA A 82 -41.95 29.79 -32.67
CA ALA A 82 -41.82 30.23 -31.28
C ALA A 82 -42.01 29.08 -30.27
N VAL A 83 -43.04 28.25 -30.45
CA VAL A 83 -43.29 27.06 -29.62
C VAL A 83 -42.12 26.06 -29.72
N MET A 84 -41.62 25.78 -30.92
CA MET A 84 -40.49 24.87 -31.12
C MET A 84 -39.16 25.42 -30.55
N ARG A 85 -38.96 26.74 -30.53
CA ARG A 85 -37.84 27.36 -29.80
C ARG A 85 -38.01 27.23 -28.29
N ALA A 86 -39.21 27.49 -27.76
CA ALA A 86 -39.50 27.35 -26.33
C ALA A 86 -39.30 25.91 -25.83
N LEU A 87 -39.75 24.90 -26.60
CA LEU A 87 -39.51 23.49 -26.30
C LEU A 87 -38.02 23.14 -26.29
N LYS A 88 -37.23 23.60 -27.27
CA LYS A 88 -35.77 23.39 -27.28
C LYS A 88 -35.07 24.04 -26.08
N VAL A 89 -35.51 25.22 -25.66
CA VAL A 89 -34.99 25.89 -24.44
C VAL A 89 -35.38 25.12 -23.17
N TRP A 90 -36.61 24.59 -23.12
CA TRP A 90 -37.07 23.76 -22.00
C TRP A 90 -36.29 22.44 -21.89
N ASP A 91 -36.08 21.74 -23.01
CA ASP A 91 -35.28 20.51 -23.04
C ASP A 91 -33.81 20.77 -22.68
N ALA A 92 -33.24 21.88 -23.14
CA ALA A 92 -31.91 22.32 -22.74
C ALA A 92 -31.83 22.60 -21.22
N MET A 93 -32.82 23.29 -20.64
CA MET A 93 -32.90 23.50 -19.18
C MET A 93 -33.11 22.19 -18.41
N ALA A 94 -33.91 21.26 -18.93
CA ALA A 94 -34.13 19.95 -18.31
C ALA A 94 -32.86 19.07 -18.36
N ALA A 95 -32.15 19.08 -19.48
CA ALA A 95 -30.85 18.44 -19.64
C ALA A 95 -29.79 19.07 -18.72
N TRP A 96 -29.74 20.40 -18.62
CA TRP A 96 -28.83 21.11 -17.72
C TRP A 96 -29.14 20.81 -16.25
N LYS A 97 -30.42 20.81 -15.83
CA LYS A 97 -30.84 20.38 -14.49
C LYS A 97 -30.40 18.94 -14.20
N ARG A 98 -30.56 18.00 -15.14
CA ARG A 98 -30.07 16.62 -14.99
C ARG A 98 -28.55 16.56 -14.87
N TYR A 99 -27.82 17.29 -15.69
CA TYR A 99 -26.35 17.35 -15.65
C TYR A 99 -25.82 17.96 -14.34
N ALA A 100 -26.45 19.04 -13.86
CA ALA A 100 -26.15 19.66 -12.58
C ALA A 100 -26.42 18.69 -11.41
N TRP A 101 -27.56 17.98 -11.43
CA TRP A 101 -27.87 16.95 -10.43
C TRP A 101 -26.89 15.78 -10.45
N ILE A 102 -26.54 15.24 -11.62
CA ILE A 102 -25.55 14.16 -11.74
C ILE A 102 -24.19 14.65 -11.22
N THR A 103 -23.77 15.84 -11.61
CA THR A 103 -22.51 16.44 -11.13
C THR A 103 -22.53 16.64 -9.61
N LEU A 104 -23.64 17.11 -9.02
CA LEU A 104 -23.76 17.30 -7.58
C LEU A 104 -23.78 15.96 -6.83
N VAL A 105 -24.45 14.92 -7.35
CA VAL A 105 -24.50 13.58 -6.73
C VAL A 105 -23.16 12.83 -6.84
N VAL A 106 -22.40 13.03 -7.93
CA VAL A 106 -21.12 12.34 -8.15
C VAL A 106 -19.93 13.11 -7.58
N ALA A 107 -19.83 14.41 -7.85
CA ALA A 107 -18.71 15.25 -7.42
C ALA A 107 -18.94 15.89 -6.05
N GLY A 108 -20.20 16.14 -5.63
CA GLY A 108 -20.51 16.74 -4.33
C GLY A 108 -19.94 15.95 -3.15
N PRO A 109 -20.10 14.62 -3.05
CA PRO A 109 -19.47 13.81 -2.00
C PRO A 109 -17.94 13.87 -2.03
N TYR A 110 -17.33 13.95 -3.20
CA TYR A 110 -15.87 14.09 -3.34
C TYR A 110 -15.38 15.46 -2.88
N VAL A 111 -16.06 16.55 -3.27
CA VAL A 111 -15.76 17.90 -2.82
C VAL A 111 -15.95 18.02 -1.30
N ALA A 112 -17.07 17.51 -0.76
CA ALA A 112 -17.31 17.47 0.68
C ALA A 112 -16.22 16.70 1.43
N TRP A 113 -15.75 15.57 0.89
CA TRP A 113 -14.63 14.80 1.45
C TRP A 113 -13.30 15.55 1.40
N VAL A 114 -12.96 16.18 0.27
CA VAL A 114 -11.73 16.98 0.13
C VAL A 114 -11.78 18.21 1.06
N CYS A 115 -12.92 18.88 1.17
CA CYS A 115 -13.11 19.97 2.13
C CYS A 115 -12.97 19.45 3.58
N TYR A 116 -13.57 18.31 3.93
CA TYR A 116 -13.39 17.69 5.24
C TYR A 116 -11.92 17.41 5.56
N LEU A 117 -11.18 16.77 4.63
CA LEU A 117 -9.75 16.54 4.79
C LEU A 117 -8.99 17.86 4.93
N TRP A 118 -9.26 18.85 4.08
CA TRP A 118 -8.59 20.16 4.15
C TRP A 118 -8.83 20.86 5.49
N PHE A 119 -10.09 20.92 5.97
CA PHE A 119 -10.42 21.49 7.28
C PHE A 119 -9.72 20.75 8.43
N HIS A 120 -9.68 19.42 8.41
CA HIS A 120 -9.08 18.63 9.48
C HIS A 120 -7.55 18.49 9.41
N LEU A 121 -6.89 18.64 8.26
CA LEU A 121 -5.46 18.31 8.09
C LEU A 121 -4.60 19.49 7.67
N GLN A 122 -5.13 20.39 6.84
CA GLN A 122 -4.35 21.42 6.13
C GLN A 122 -4.64 22.85 6.60
N SER A 123 -5.90 23.15 6.92
CA SER A 123 -6.39 24.52 7.12
C SER A 123 -5.81 25.25 8.34
N GLY A 124 -5.24 24.50 9.30
CA GLY A 124 -4.89 25.02 10.63
C GLY A 124 -6.08 25.29 11.56
N LEU A 125 -7.32 25.32 11.05
CA LEU A 125 -8.51 25.78 11.78
C LEU A 125 -8.97 24.83 12.89
N LEU A 126 -9.00 23.52 12.60
CA LEU A 126 -9.42 22.50 13.56
C LEU A 126 -8.23 21.90 14.34
N ARG A 127 -7.04 21.94 13.73
CA ARG A 127 -5.75 21.56 14.32
C ARG A 127 -4.61 22.07 13.44
N PRO A 128 -3.40 22.33 13.98
CA PRO A 128 -2.24 22.71 13.19
C PRO A 128 -1.93 21.66 12.12
N PRO A 129 -1.48 22.03 10.90
CA PRO A 129 -0.96 21.08 9.93
C PRO A 129 0.32 20.41 10.45
N VAL A 130 0.68 19.26 9.88
CA VAL A 130 1.91 18.52 10.22
C VAL A 130 2.66 18.26 8.93
N ALA A 131 3.74 19.01 8.72
CA ALA A 131 4.64 18.78 7.59
C ALA A 131 5.49 17.51 7.80
N VAL A 132 6.19 17.11 6.75
CA VAL A 132 6.95 15.84 6.68
C VAL A 132 8.13 15.81 7.65
N ASP A 133 8.73 16.96 7.91
CA ASP A 133 9.92 17.18 8.75
C ASP A 133 9.62 17.39 10.24
N HIS A 134 8.34 17.54 10.62
CA HIS A 134 7.97 17.59 12.04
C HIS A 134 8.21 16.25 12.74
N PRO A 135 8.82 16.24 13.94
CA PRO A 135 8.94 15.03 14.76
C PRO A 135 7.59 14.38 15.04
N ARG A 136 7.59 13.05 15.01
CA ARG A 136 6.43 12.23 15.33
C ARG A 136 6.71 11.31 16.51
N PRO A 137 5.75 11.09 17.42
CA PRO A 137 6.00 10.30 18.61
C PRO A 137 6.51 8.86 18.35
N VAL A 138 5.97 8.13 17.37
CA VAL A 138 6.38 6.73 17.14
C VAL A 138 6.56 6.30 15.67
N LEU A 139 7.66 5.59 15.40
CA LEU A 139 7.80 4.70 14.25
C LEU A 139 7.81 3.25 14.71
N ILE A 140 6.86 2.45 14.23
CA ILE A 140 6.85 1.00 14.43
C ILE A 140 7.33 0.32 13.14
N VAL A 141 8.49 -0.32 13.17
CA VAL A 141 8.97 -1.17 12.06
C VAL A 141 8.68 -2.63 12.33
N GLY A 142 8.42 -3.41 11.29
CA GLY A 142 8.18 -4.85 11.43
C GLY A 142 8.02 -5.52 10.09
N THR A 143 8.52 -6.76 9.97
CA THR A 143 8.66 -7.51 8.70
C THR A 143 7.35 -7.53 7.90
N GLN A 144 7.42 -7.53 6.57
CA GLN A 144 6.19 -7.55 5.77
C GLN A 144 5.35 -8.79 6.12
N SER A 145 4.05 -8.57 6.35
CA SER A 145 3.10 -9.60 6.83
C SER A 145 3.28 -10.05 8.29
N SER A 146 4.03 -9.32 9.11
CA SER A 146 4.07 -9.47 10.58
C SER A 146 2.79 -9.02 11.31
N GLY A 147 1.84 -8.40 10.61
CA GLY A 147 0.58 -7.91 11.20
C GLY A 147 0.48 -6.39 11.36
N THR A 148 1.37 -5.62 10.71
CA THR A 148 1.41 -4.14 10.73
C THR A 148 0.05 -3.47 10.48
N THR A 149 -0.73 -3.95 9.50
CA THR A 149 -2.07 -3.43 9.19
C THR A 149 -3.06 -3.67 10.32
N GLN A 150 -3.01 -4.85 10.96
CA GLN A 150 -3.85 -5.19 12.11
C GLN A 150 -3.51 -4.30 13.31
N MET A 151 -2.22 -4.15 13.61
CA MET A 151 -1.77 -3.31 14.73
C MET A 151 -2.15 -1.83 14.52
N SER A 152 -1.94 -1.26 13.33
CA SER A 152 -2.45 0.08 12.97
C SER A 152 -3.96 0.23 13.27
N HIS A 153 -4.78 -0.71 12.78
CA HIS A 153 -6.22 -0.67 13.03
C HIS A 153 -6.58 -0.81 14.51
N GLN A 154 -5.78 -1.51 15.32
CA GLN A 154 -6.04 -1.66 16.75
C GLN A 154 -5.60 -0.42 17.55
N LEU A 155 -4.49 0.22 17.17
CA LEU A 155 -4.06 1.50 17.74
C LEU A 155 -5.08 2.62 17.41
N ALA A 156 -5.62 2.63 16.18
CA ALA A 156 -6.73 3.51 15.81
C ALA A 156 -8.01 3.31 16.66
N ARG A 157 -8.29 2.08 17.13
CA ARG A 157 -9.42 1.82 18.04
C ARG A 157 -9.23 2.45 19.42
N ILE A 158 -8.00 2.50 19.94
CA ILE A 158 -7.72 3.27 21.15
C ILE A 158 -7.60 4.78 20.89
N GLY A 159 -7.72 5.22 19.63
CA GLY A 159 -7.85 6.64 19.28
C GLY A 159 -6.54 7.34 18.94
N LEU A 160 -5.52 6.55 18.59
CA LEU A 160 -4.24 7.02 18.07
C LEU A 160 -4.29 7.17 16.54
N GLU A 161 -3.62 8.19 16.01
CA GLU A 161 -3.48 8.48 14.59
C GLU A 161 -2.17 7.90 14.04
N ILE A 162 -2.11 6.56 13.91
CA ILE A 162 -0.92 5.84 13.42
C ILE A 162 -1.17 5.28 12.02
N GLY A 163 -0.50 5.87 11.02
CA GLY A 163 -0.63 5.52 9.62
C GLY A 163 -0.03 4.15 9.29
N HIS A 164 -0.75 3.32 8.52
CA HIS A 164 -0.16 2.09 7.96
C HIS A 164 0.63 2.42 6.71
N GLU A 165 1.92 2.11 6.74
CA GLU A 165 2.92 2.34 5.70
C GLU A 165 3.21 3.80 5.32
N THR A 166 2.42 4.79 5.77
CA THR A 166 2.63 6.23 5.47
C THR A 166 3.28 7.03 6.60
N SER A 167 4.37 7.74 6.28
CA SER A 167 4.94 8.86 7.04
C SER A 167 4.60 10.21 6.40
N ASP A 168 3.63 10.28 5.50
CA ASP A 168 3.01 11.55 5.10
C ASP A 168 1.74 11.77 5.93
N ALA A 169 1.68 12.90 6.66
CA ALA A 169 0.54 13.32 7.47
C ALA A 169 -0.15 14.58 6.91
N THR A 170 0.28 15.07 5.73
CA THR A 170 -0.33 16.24 5.08
C THR A 170 -1.77 15.97 4.66
N TRP A 171 -2.07 14.77 4.16
CA TRP A 171 -3.38 14.35 3.69
C TRP A 171 -3.89 13.04 4.32
N ASP A 172 -3.28 12.60 5.43
CA ASP A 172 -3.70 11.40 6.18
C ASP A 172 -3.69 11.63 7.71
N PHE A 173 -4.52 10.88 8.43
CA PHE A 173 -4.63 10.88 9.89
C PHE A 173 -3.53 10.00 10.51
N ALA A 174 -2.26 10.40 10.28
CA ALA A 174 -1.04 9.70 10.67
C ALA A 174 -0.12 10.57 11.56
N ARG A 175 -0.72 11.32 12.49
CA ARG A 175 -0.06 12.33 13.33
C ARG A 175 0.74 11.76 14.50
N ASP A 176 0.23 10.71 15.14
CA ASP A 176 0.87 10.10 16.31
C ASP A 176 2.03 9.18 15.89
N GLY A 177 2.06 8.74 14.63
CA GLY A 177 3.16 7.94 14.12
C GLY A 177 2.86 7.15 12.85
N THR A 178 3.76 6.22 12.55
CA THR A 178 3.70 5.34 11.38
C THR A 178 4.02 3.91 11.78
N ILE A 179 3.36 2.92 11.16
CA ILE A 179 3.74 1.51 11.23
C ILE A 179 4.00 0.94 9.84
N SER A 180 5.22 0.47 9.57
CA SER A 180 5.66 0.14 8.21
C SER A 180 6.82 -0.85 8.19
N TRP A 181 6.74 -1.89 7.36
CA TRP A 181 7.89 -2.76 7.06
C TRP A 181 8.96 -2.04 6.24
N LEU A 182 8.55 -1.04 5.46
CA LEU A 182 9.38 -0.40 4.46
C LEU A 182 10.30 0.67 5.07
N HIS A 183 9.83 1.32 6.14
CA HIS A 183 10.64 2.22 6.96
C HIS A 183 11.77 1.48 7.69
N GLY A 184 11.79 0.14 7.68
CA GLY A 184 12.96 -0.66 8.06
C GLY A 184 14.24 -0.26 7.29
N MET A 185 14.13 0.30 6.08
CA MET A 185 15.30 0.80 5.34
C MET A 185 16.09 1.87 6.13
N ARG A 186 15.44 2.60 7.05
CA ARG A 186 16.05 3.63 7.89
C ARG A 186 17.11 3.10 8.84
N PHE A 187 17.04 1.81 9.14
CA PHE A 187 17.91 1.09 10.06
C PHE A 187 18.92 0.17 9.34
N MET A 188 18.87 0.12 8.00
CA MET A 188 19.83 -0.65 7.21
C MET A 188 21.25 -0.07 7.34
N PRO A 189 22.30 -0.91 7.27
CA PRO A 189 23.67 -0.43 7.41
C PRO A 189 24.10 0.50 6.28
N GLY A 190 24.90 1.50 6.62
CA GLY A 190 25.60 2.37 5.68
C GLY A 190 24.70 3.26 4.80
N ARG A 191 24.99 3.26 3.50
CA ARG A 191 24.22 3.96 2.45
C ARG A 191 23.80 2.93 1.40
N ALA A 192 22.64 3.11 0.79
CA ALA A 192 22.17 2.23 -0.28
C ALA A 192 23.18 2.19 -1.44
N PRO A 193 23.65 1.00 -1.87
CA PRO A 193 24.46 0.87 -3.07
C PRO A 193 23.72 1.41 -4.31
N PRO A 194 24.39 2.00 -5.30
CA PRO A 194 23.74 2.45 -6.54
C PRO A 194 22.95 1.33 -7.25
N ALA A 195 23.43 0.09 -7.19
CA ALA A 195 22.73 -1.08 -7.72
C ALA A 195 21.42 -1.40 -6.97
N THR A 196 21.41 -1.29 -5.63
CA THR A 196 20.21 -1.41 -4.79
C THR A 196 19.18 -0.36 -5.17
N ILE A 197 19.60 0.92 -5.27
CA ILE A 197 18.73 2.03 -5.67
C ILE A 197 18.15 1.76 -7.06
N ALA A 198 18.98 1.42 -8.04
CA ALA A 198 18.55 1.13 -9.40
C ALA A 198 17.55 -0.04 -9.45
N SER A 199 17.82 -1.14 -8.73
CA SER A 199 16.89 -2.28 -8.67
C SER A 199 15.56 -1.90 -8.04
N MET A 200 15.56 -1.26 -6.86
CA MET A 200 14.33 -0.82 -6.16
C MET A 200 13.52 0.19 -6.97
N CYS A 201 14.17 1.02 -7.79
CA CYS A 201 13.53 2.14 -8.49
C CYS A 201 13.25 1.92 -9.98
N SER A 202 13.71 0.82 -10.54
CA SER A 202 13.50 0.44 -11.95
C SER A 202 12.03 0.33 -12.36
N ARG A 203 11.16 -0.25 -11.50
CA ARG A 203 9.76 -0.57 -11.84
C ARG A 203 8.87 -0.68 -10.59
N PHE A 204 7.57 -0.42 -10.75
CA PHE A 204 6.60 -0.55 -9.64
C PHE A 204 6.16 -1.98 -9.41
N ARG A 205 6.59 -2.47 -8.25
CA ARG A 205 6.26 -3.78 -7.71
C ARG A 205 4.96 -3.68 -6.90
N LYS A 206 3.81 -3.64 -7.59
CA LYS A 206 2.45 -3.53 -6.98
C LYS A 206 2.22 -4.53 -5.85
N SER A 207 2.75 -5.75 -6.02
CA SER A 207 2.68 -6.85 -5.07
C SER A 207 3.45 -6.57 -3.76
N MET A 208 4.51 -5.76 -3.82
CA MET A 208 5.37 -5.42 -2.68
C MET A 208 4.87 -4.23 -1.87
N GLY A 209 4.05 -3.36 -2.44
CA GLY A 209 3.55 -2.15 -1.76
C GLY A 209 4.58 -1.01 -1.66
N TRP A 210 5.68 -1.07 -2.42
CA TRP A 210 6.68 0.00 -2.49
C TRP A 210 6.15 1.22 -3.25
N HIS A 211 6.13 2.40 -2.63
CA HIS A 211 5.73 3.65 -3.26
C HIS A 211 6.40 4.87 -2.58
N PRO A 212 7.03 5.82 -3.30
CA PRO A 212 7.74 6.95 -2.68
C PRO A 212 6.83 7.85 -1.82
N ALA A 213 5.55 7.97 -2.18
CA ALA A 213 4.58 8.75 -1.40
C ALA A 213 4.23 8.16 -0.02
N LEU A 214 4.83 7.03 0.34
CA LEU A 214 4.78 6.49 1.70
C LEU A 214 5.67 7.27 2.69
N PHE A 215 6.54 8.15 2.19
CA PHE A 215 7.44 8.96 3.01
C PHE A 215 7.02 10.44 3.04
N ARG A 216 6.52 10.96 1.91
CA ARG A 216 6.23 12.39 1.71
C ARG A 216 5.38 12.64 0.46
N GLU A 217 4.82 13.84 0.32
CA GLU A 217 4.25 14.31 -0.94
C GLU A 217 5.34 14.39 -2.06
N PRO A 218 5.04 14.02 -3.33
CA PRO A 218 6.01 14.06 -4.42
C PRO A 218 6.53 15.48 -4.73
N ALA A 219 7.81 15.73 -4.45
CA ALA A 219 8.46 17.02 -4.70
C ALA A 219 8.58 17.37 -6.20
N LEU A 220 8.68 16.36 -7.06
CA LEU A 220 8.66 16.50 -8.52
C LEU A 220 7.23 16.66 -9.09
N GLY A 221 6.20 16.77 -8.25
CA GLY A 221 4.81 16.90 -8.69
C GLY A 221 4.26 15.67 -9.41
N CYS A 222 4.85 14.48 -9.20
CA CYS A 222 4.45 13.25 -9.87
C CYS A 222 2.98 12.91 -9.55
N SER A 223 2.17 12.69 -10.58
CA SER A 223 0.75 12.40 -10.37
C SER A 223 0.54 11.03 -9.71
N TYR A 224 -0.17 10.99 -8.58
CA TYR A 224 -0.67 9.78 -7.92
C TYR A 224 -1.55 8.89 -8.83
N ARG A 225 -2.02 9.39 -9.98
CA ARG A 225 -2.77 8.61 -10.98
C ARG A 225 -1.87 7.88 -11.99
N SER A 226 -0.59 8.28 -12.10
CA SER A 226 0.41 7.63 -12.94
C SER A 226 1.10 6.53 -12.16
N THR A 227 1.24 5.33 -12.74
CA THR A 227 2.02 4.25 -12.11
C THR A 227 3.42 4.22 -12.69
N TRP A 228 4.40 4.68 -11.92
CA TRP A 228 5.84 4.41 -12.14
C TRP A 228 6.39 4.78 -13.51
N ASP A 229 6.19 6.04 -13.85
CA ASP A 229 6.96 6.70 -14.89
C ASP A 229 8.35 7.12 -14.38
N LYS A 230 9.11 7.82 -15.24
CA LYS A 230 10.43 8.37 -14.90
C LYS A 230 10.41 9.34 -13.72
N CYS A 231 9.28 10.03 -13.46
CA CYS A 231 9.14 10.94 -12.32
C CYS A 231 9.14 10.14 -11.01
N TRP A 232 8.30 9.10 -10.93
CA TRP A 232 8.23 8.19 -9.79
C TRP A 232 9.53 7.39 -9.57
N SER A 233 10.22 6.97 -10.63
CA SER A 233 11.56 6.35 -10.51
C SER A 233 12.59 7.33 -9.91
N ALA A 234 12.55 8.61 -10.28
CA ALA A 234 13.45 9.63 -9.73
C ALA A 234 13.13 9.95 -8.26
N GLU A 235 11.85 10.09 -7.90
CA GLU A 235 11.42 10.22 -6.50
C GLU A 235 11.86 9.02 -5.66
N CYS A 236 11.66 7.80 -6.18
CA CYS A 236 12.14 6.58 -5.53
C CYS A 236 13.63 6.64 -5.23
N ALA A 237 14.45 7.02 -6.23
CA ALA A 237 15.89 7.07 -6.05
C ALA A 237 16.29 8.13 -5.00
N GLY A 238 15.62 9.28 -5.00
CA GLY A 238 15.79 10.31 -3.98
C GLY A 238 15.42 9.83 -2.57
N ILE A 239 14.28 9.17 -2.41
CA ILE A 239 13.82 8.59 -1.13
C ILE A 239 14.80 7.54 -0.62
N VAL A 240 15.13 6.52 -1.43
CA VAL A 240 16.05 5.46 -0.99
C VAL A 240 17.42 6.04 -0.61
N THR A 241 17.91 7.03 -1.35
CA THR A 241 19.20 7.69 -1.03
C THR A 241 19.18 8.43 0.30
N ARG A 242 18.09 9.15 0.64
CA ARG A 242 17.98 9.90 1.90
C ARG A 242 17.68 8.99 3.09
N GLU A 243 16.73 8.09 2.90
CA GLU A 243 16.14 7.29 3.98
C GLU A 243 16.96 6.06 4.34
N TRP A 244 17.72 5.45 3.41
CA TRP A 244 18.52 4.26 3.73
C TRP A 244 19.55 4.54 4.82
N GLY A 245 19.49 3.84 5.95
CA GLY A 245 20.39 4.01 7.09
C GLY A 245 20.35 5.40 7.73
N CYS A 246 19.27 6.17 7.53
CA CYS A 246 19.18 7.54 8.02
C CYS A 246 19.15 7.64 9.55
N ALA A 247 18.67 6.61 10.25
CA ALA A 247 18.54 6.60 11.71
C ALA A 247 19.92 6.70 12.37
N ALA A 248 20.86 5.86 11.93
CA ALA A 248 22.25 5.88 12.39
C ALA A 248 23.01 7.18 12.07
N ARG A 249 22.50 7.99 11.13
CA ARG A 249 23.08 9.30 10.77
C ARG A 249 22.40 10.48 11.44
N GLY A 250 21.21 10.30 12.02
CA GLY A 250 20.36 11.41 12.44
C GLY A 250 19.84 12.28 11.28
N THR A 251 19.68 11.72 10.06
CA THR A 251 19.33 12.48 8.85
C THR A 251 18.04 11.98 8.16
N CYS A 252 17.09 11.42 8.91
CA CYS A 252 15.81 10.98 8.34
C CYS A 252 14.93 12.18 7.96
N GLU A 253 14.21 12.11 6.83
CA GLU A 253 13.38 13.24 6.35
C GLU A 253 12.20 13.51 7.29
N THR A 254 11.61 12.45 7.86
CA THR A 254 10.68 12.53 9.00
C THR A 254 11.38 12.02 10.26
N PRO A 255 11.69 12.87 11.26
CA PRO A 255 12.18 12.41 12.54
C PRO A 255 11.08 11.72 13.37
N PHE A 256 11.47 10.75 14.18
CA PHE A 256 10.59 10.05 15.10
C PHE A 256 11.23 10.01 16.49
N ASP A 257 10.45 10.31 17.53
CA ASP A 257 10.95 10.41 18.91
C ASP A 257 11.28 9.02 19.48
N VAL A 258 10.46 8.02 19.17
CA VAL A 258 10.66 6.61 19.55
C VAL A 258 10.52 5.70 18.33
N ALA A 259 11.44 4.76 18.18
CA ALA A 259 11.32 3.65 17.23
C ALA A 259 11.09 2.33 17.98
N LEU A 260 10.10 1.54 17.55
CA LEU A 260 9.78 0.21 18.10
C LEU A 260 9.86 -0.87 17.02
N LEU A 261 10.34 -2.07 17.39
CA LEU A 261 10.34 -3.24 16.52
C LEU A 261 9.15 -4.17 16.85
N GLN A 262 8.21 -4.27 15.91
CA GLN A 262 7.16 -5.27 15.91
C GLN A 262 7.71 -6.62 15.44
N LEU A 263 7.81 -7.57 16.36
CA LEU A 263 8.18 -8.96 16.10
C LEU A 263 6.95 -9.84 15.96
N ARG A 264 7.03 -10.83 15.07
CA ARG A 264 6.08 -11.94 14.94
C ARG A 264 6.89 -13.20 14.68
N HIS A 265 6.47 -14.35 15.22
CA HIS A 265 7.23 -15.60 15.12
C HIS A 265 7.68 -15.86 13.67
N PRO A 266 8.98 -16.08 13.38
CA PRO A 266 9.50 -16.12 12.01
C PRO A 266 8.71 -17.04 11.07
N MET A 267 8.47 -18.29 11.49
CA MET A 267 7.67 -19.27 10.74
C MET A 267 6.25 -18.75 10.40
N ARG A 268 5.58 -18.03 11.32
CA ARG A 268 4.24 -17.47 11.09
C ARG A 268 4.26 -16.31 10.10
N THR A 269 5.36 -15.57 10.04
CA THR A 269 5.60 -14.53 9.04
C THR A 269 5.90 -15.16 7.67
N MET A 270 6.72 -16.22 7.63
CA MET A 270 6.99 -17.02 6.42
C MET A 270 5.70 -17.62 5.84
N GLU A 271 4.83 -18.24 6.64
CA GLU A 271 3.52 -18.73 6.22
C GLU A 271 2.67 -17.64 5.55
N SER A 272 2.68 -16.42 6.10
CA SER A 272 1.96 -15.27 5.53
C SER A 272 2.57 -14.73 4.23
N LEU A 273 3.89 -14.84 4.08
CA LEU A 273 4.61 -14.40 2.88
C LEU A 273 4.50 -15.44 1.75
N ALA A 274 4.65 -16.74 2.05
CA ALA A 274 4.42 -17.80 1.09
C ALA A 274 2.97 -17.77 0.57
N ALA A 275 1.96 -17.65 1.46
CA ALA A 275 0.56 -17.48 1.05
C ALA A 275 0.28 -16.21 0.21
N LYS A 276 1.22 -15.24 0.16
CA LYS A 276 1.12 -14.02 -0.64
C LYS A 276 1.91 -14.09 -1.96
N PHE A 277 3.11 -14.67 -1.93
CA PHE A 277 4.10 -14.57 -3.01
C PHE A 277 4.45 -15.89 -3.67
N CYS A 278 4.09 -17.03 -3.09
CA CYS A 278 4.32 -18.33 -3.68
C CYS A 278 2.99 -18.91 -4.19
N PRO A 279 2.80 -19.01 -5.52
CA PRO A 279 1.66 -19.71 -6.07
C PRO A 279 1.71 -21.19 -5.65
N PRO A 280 0.58 -21.84 -5.34
CA PRO A 280 0.56 -23.28 -5.15
C PRO A 280 0.99 -23.97 -6.45
N ASP A 281 1.64 -25.14 -6.34
CA ASP A 281 1.76 -26.04 -7.48
C ASP A 281 0.41 -26.73 -7.74
N ASP A 282 0.02 -26.77 -9.02
CA ASP A 282 -1.21 -27.44 -9.45
C ASP A 282 -1.00 -28.96 -9.62
N ASN A 283 0.27 -29.40 -9.76
CA ASN A 283 0.65 -30.79 -10.02
C ASN A 283 1.06 -31.56 -8.75
N LEU A 284 1.43 -30.85 -7.67
CA LEU A 284 1.94 -31.46 -6.45
C LEU A 284 1.30 -30.81 -5.22
N ALA A 285 0.36 -31.53 -4.59
CA ALA A 285 -0.38 -31.05 -3.44
C ALA A 285 0.56 -30.69 -2.26
N GLY A 286 0.48 -29.45 -1.78
CA GLY A 286 1.33 -28.92 -0.72
C GLY A 286 2.62 -28.26 -1.18
N ALA A 287 3.01 -28.42 -2.46
CA ALA A 287 4.17 -27.73 -3.02
C ALA A 287 3.84 -26.32 -3.49
N PHE A 288 4.90 -25.53 -3.68
CA PHE A 288 4.85 -24.15 -4.17
C PHE A 288 5.67 -24.00 -5.44
N LYS A 289 5.13 -23.24 -6.39
CA LYS A 289 5.90 -22.73 -7.53
C LYS A 289 6.94 -21.71 -7.04
N PRO A 290 7.96 -21.37 -7.86
CA PRO A 290 8.92 -20.33 -7.52
C PRO A 290 8.23 -19.03 -7.05
N PRO A 291 8.84 -18.31 -6.10
CA PRO A 291 8.25 -17.10 -5.54
C PRO A 291 8.15 -16.00 -6.61
N HIS A 292 7.16 -15.12 -6.46
CA HIS A 292 6.87 -14.05 -7.41
C HIS A 292 8.10 -13.18 -7.68
N VAL A 293 8.44 -12.94 -8.96
CA VAL A 293 9.68 -12.26 -9.38
C VAL A 293 9.92 -10.91 -8.68
N ASP A 294 8.88 -10.07 -8.53
CA ASP A 294 8.96 -8.80 -7.80
C ASP A 294 9.42 -8.94 -6.33
N PHE A 295 9.14 -10.08 -5.68
CA PHE A 295 9.59 -10.37 -4.32
C PHE A 295 11.09 -10.68 -4.32
N LEU A 296 11.54 -11.57 -5.21
CA LEU A 296 12.96 -11.91 -5.36
C LEU A 296 13.80 -10.68 -5.72
N GLU A 297 13.37 -9.88 -6.70
CA GLU A 297 14.11 -8.68 -7.09
C GLU A 297 14.18 -7.61 -5.97
N LEU A 298 13.21 -7.59 -5.04
CA LEU A 298 13.26 -6.68 -3.91
C LEU A 298 14.14 -7.23 -2.79
N ALA A 299 14.04 -8.51 -2.47
CA ALA A 299 14.92 -9.17 -1.51
C ALA A 299 16.40 -9.07 -1.94
N ALA A 300 16.69 -9.34 -3.21
CA ALA A 300 18.02 -9.19 -3.80
C ALA A 300 18.53 -7.73 -3.85
N ALA A 301 17.63 -6.74 -3.87
CA ALA A 301 18.03 -5.34 -3.77
C ALA A 301 18.36 -4.94 -2.33
N LEU A 302 17.60 -5.47 -1.35
CA LEU A 302 17.79 -5.20 0.07
C LEU A 302 19.04 -5.88 0.62
N TRP A 303 19.32 -7.11 0.20
CA TRP A 303 20.48 -7.92 0.62
C TRP A 303 21.26 -8.42 -0.60
N PRO A 304 22.06 -7.53 -1.24
CA PRO A 304 22.86 -7.88 -2.42
C PRO A 304 24.04 -8.80 -2.10
N GLU A 305 24.38 -9.02 -0.82
CA GLU A 305 25.40 -9.98 -0.39
C GLU A 305 24.98 -11.44 -0.68
N ARG A 306 23.67 -11.70 -0.82
CA ARG A 306 23.11 -13.00 -1.18
C ARG A 306 22.82 -13.05 -2.69
N THR A 307 23.48 -13.94 -3.42
CA THR A 307 23.46 -13.98 -4.89
C THR A 307 22.55 -15.06 -5.49
N ASP A 308 22.12 -16.03 -4.70
CA ASP A 308 21.40 -17.24 -5.10
C ASP A 308 19.86 -17.13 -5.00
N TRP A 309 19.32 -15.91 -4.81
CA TRP A 309 17.87 -15.64 -4.73
C TRP A 309 17.06 -16.30 -5.85
N ASN A 310 17.58 -16.33 -7.08
CA ASN A 310 16.90 -16.91 -8.25
C ASN A 310 16.95 -18.45 -8.30
N ALA A 311 17.85 -19.09 -7.56
CA ALA A 311 17.94 -20.54 -7.40
C ALA A 311 17.24 -21.04 -6.13
N THR A 312 16.89 -20.13 -5.22
CA THR A 312 16.26 -20.45 -3.93
C THR A 312 14.79 -20.83 -4.12
N GLY A 313 14.37 -21.97 -3.56
CA GLY A 313 12.96 -22.39 -3.54
C GLY A 313 12.07 -21.41 -2.75
N CYS A 314 10.74 -21.46 -2.94
CA CYS A 314 9.80 -20.54 -2.28
C CYS A 314 10.02 -20.42 -0.77
N VAL A 315 10.07 -21.55 -0.05
CA VAL A 315 10.11 -21.59 1.43
C VAL A 315 11.39 -20.93 1.94
N ASP A 316 12.53 -21.35 1.39
CA ASP A 316 13.83 -20.76 1.71
C ASP A 316 13.89 -19.27 1.32
N ALA A 317 13.31 -18.86 0.20
CA ALA A 317 13.33 -17.45 -0.23
C ALA A 317 12.50 -16.54 0.70
N VAL A 318 11.33 -16.98 1.17
CA VAL A 318 10.59 -16.22 2.18
C VAL A 318 11.24 -16.32 3.56
N GLY A 319 11.91 -17.43 3.87
CA GLY A 319 12.70 -17.60 5.09
C GLY A 319 13.87 -16.62 5.15
N TRP A 320 14.71 -16.56 4.11
CA TRP A 320 15.83 -15.62 4.01
C TRP A 320 15.38 -14.17 4.14
N TYR A 321 14.30 -13.77 3.46
CA TYR A 321 13.73 -12.43 3.62
C TYR A 321 13.33 -12.13 5.07
N VAL A 322 12.65 -13.06 5.77
CA VAL A 322 12.22 -12.87 7.17
C VAL A 322 13.44 -12.82 8.09
N ALA A 323 14.38 -13.74 7.90
CA ALA A 323 15.54 -13.91 8.75
C ALA A 323 16.49 -12.70 8.65
N LEU A 324 16.85 -12.27 7.43
CA LEU A 324 17.71 -11.12 7.19
C LEU A 324 17.06 -9.81 7.66
N TYR A 325 15.77 -9.60 7.37
CA TYR A 325 15.06 -8.41 7.88
C TYR A 325 15.04 -8.38 9.41
N THR A 326 14.72 -9.50 10.06
CA THR A 326 14.60 -9.54 11.53
C THR A 326 15.98 -9.40 12.18
N ARG A 327 17.03 -10.03 11.62
CA ARG A 327 18.45 -9.84 12.00
C ARG A 327 18.83 -8.37 12.00
N ASP A 328 18.59 -7.67 10.89
CA ASP A 328 19.04 -6.27 10.74
C ASP A 328 18.29 -5.31 11.66
N MET A 329 16.98 -5.53 11.89
CA MET A 329 16.22 -4.73 12.85
C MET A 329 16.60 -5.03 14.31
N LEU A 330 16.91 -6.28 14.65
CA LEU A 330 17.44 -6.63 15.98
C LEU A 330 18.82 -6.00 16.20
N ALA A 331 19.72 -6.06 15.21
CA ALA A 331 21.02 -5.39 15.27
C ALA A 331 20.87 -3.87 15.44
N ALA A 332 19.89 -3.23 14.78
CA ALA A 332 19.60 -1.82 14.96
C ALA A 332 19.01 -1.48 16.34
N LYS A 333 18.25 -2.40 16.96
CA LYS A 333 17.82 -2.30 18.37
C LYS A 333 19.00 -2.41 19.32
N ASP A 334 19.89 -3.38 19.11
CA ASP A 334 21.04 -3.61 19.98
C ASP A 334 22.09 -2.49 19.86
N ALA A 335 22.13 -1.79 18.71
CA ALA A 335 22.87 -0.55 18.50
C ALA A 335 22.16 0.72 19.05
N GLY A 336 20.96 0.60 19.64
CA GLY A 336 20.22 1.70 20.26
C GLY A 336 19.44 2.60 19.29
N PHE A 337 19.34 2.27 18.00
CA PHE A 337 18.54 3.04 17.03
C PHE A 337 17.05 2.69 17.07
N ILE A 338 16.70 1.51 17.59
CA ILE A 338 15.33 1.11 17.94
C ILE A 338 15.30 0.94 19.46
N ALA A 339 14.36 1.61 20.13
CA ALA A 339 14.33 1.71 21.59
C ALA A 339 13.92 0.39 22.26
N ASP A 340 12.94 -0.31 21.69
CA ASP A 340 12.38 -1.54 22.27
C ASP A 340 11.73 -2.43 21.19
N ALA A 341 11.45 -3.70 21.52
CA ALA A 341 10.74 -4.65 20.66
C ALA A 341 9.54 -5.28 21.40
N PHE A 342 8.50 -5.63 20.64
CA PHE A 342 7.30 -6.29 21.18
C PHE A 342 6.82 -7.43 20.28
N ARG A 343 6.30 -8.51 20.87
CA ARG A 343 5.77 -9.68 20.14
C ARG A 343 4.28 -9.48 19.86
N VAL A 344 3.88 -9.55 18.58
CA VAL A 344 2.49 -9.36 18.13
C VAL A 344 1.53 -10.35 18.78
N GLU A 345 1.99 -11.56 19.09
CA GLU A 345 1.19 -12.61 19.70
C GLU A 345 0.73 -12.30 21.13
N ASP A 346 1.49 -11.48 21.87
CA ASP A 346 1.29 -11.23 23.31
C ASP A 346 0.92 -9.79 23.63
N SER A 347 1.44 -8.82 22.87
CA SER A 347 1.28 -7.40 23.19
C SER A 347 -0.06 -6.83 22.75
N TYR A 348 -0.70 -6.11 23.68
CA TYR A 348 -1.98 -5.43 23.43
C TYR A 348 -1.75 -3.99 22.93
N PRO A 349 -2.72 -3.37 22.24
CA PRO A 349 -2.55 -2.02 21.67
C PRO A 349 -2.22 -0.95 22.71
N CYS A 350 -2.73 -1.09 23.94
CA CYS A 350 -2.44 -0.19 25.05
C CYS A 350 -0.99 -0.33 25.55
N GLU A 351 -0.46 -1.55 25.60
CA GLU A 351 0.93 -1.81 25.98
C GLU A 351 1.89 -1.28 24.91
N VAL A 352 1.57 -1.46 23.63
CA VAL A 352 2.35 -0.87 22.52
C VAL A 352 2.32 0.66 22.58
N ALA A 353 1.17 1.25 22.91
CA ALA A 353 1.05 2.70 23.11
C ALA A 353 1.78 3.22 24.35
N GLU A 354 1.90 2.40 25.40
CA GLU A 354 2.64 2.71 26.63
C GLU A 354 4.16 2.68 26.37
N ARG A 355 4.66 1.59 25.75
CA ARG A 355 6.06 1.47 25.28
C ARG A 355 6.47 2.61 24.33
N ALA A 356 5.54 3.08 23.50
CA ALA A 356 5.72 4.21 22.60
C ALA A 356 5.62 5.60 23.29
N GLY A 357 5.36 5.68 24.59
CA GLY A 357 5.15 6.94 25.32
C GLY A 357 3.84 7.67 24.97
N LEU A 358 3.04 7.16 24.03
CA LEU A 358 1.83 7.81 23.50
C LEU A 358 0.75 8.04 24.56
N LEU A 359 0.68 7.18 25.58
CA LEU A 359 -0.26 7.36 26.68
C LEU A 359 0.09 8.57 27.57
N LEU A 360 1.31 9.10 27.51
CA LEU A 360 1.71 10.31 28.25
C LEU A 360 1.15 11.59 27.61
N THR A 361 1.05 11.62 26.28
CA THR A 361 0.61 12.80 25.51
C THR A 361 -0.83 12.71 25.01
N ASN A 362 -1.37 11.52 24.76
CA ASN A 362 -2.72 11.32 24.24
C ASN A 362 -3.71 10.89 25.35
N ALA A 363 -4.35 11.88 26.00
CA ALA A 363 -5.33 11.65 27.06
C ALA A 363 -6.55 10.80 26.62
N ARG A 364 -6.94 10.85 25.35
CA ARG A 364 -8.03 10.04 24.80
C ARG A 364 -7.66 8.56 24.73
N ALA A 365 -6.43 8.26 24.32
CA ALA A 365 -5.89 6.90 24.30
C ALA A 365 -5.75 6.35 25.73
N ARG A 366 -5.19 7.16 26.65
CA ARG A 366 -5.08 6.82 28.07
C ARG A 366 -6.43 6.43 28.67
N ALA A 367 -7.43 7.30 28.56
CA ALA A 367 -8.77 7.05 29.10
C ALA A 367 -9.46 5.81 28.49
N ARG A 368 -9.18 5.47 27.22
CA ARG A 368 -9.68 4.24 26.58
C ARG A 368 -8.99 2.98 27.13
N CYS A 369 -7.69 3.06 27.40
CA CYS A 369 -6.92 1.97 27.99
C CYS A 369 -7.29 1.73 29.47
N GLU A 370 -7.43 2.79 30.27
CA GLU A 370 -7.91 2.74 31.65
C GLU A 370 -9.31 2.12 31.73
N LYS A 371 -10.26 2.60 30.90
CA LYS A 371 -11.63 2.07 30.86
C LYS A 371 -11.70 0.60 30.43
N GLY A 372 -10.78 0.15 29.58
CA GLY A 372 -10.63 -1.26 29.22
C GLY A 372 -10.19 -2.13 30.40
N ASN A 373 -9.32 -1.61 31.27
CA ASN A 373 -8.84 -2.31 32.45
C ASN A 373 -9.86 -2.34 33.59
N SER A 374 -10.63 -1.27 33.80
CA SER A 374 -11.69 -1.22 34.82
C SER A 374 -12.91 -2.12 34.51
N GLY A 375 -13.00 -2.67 33.29
CA GLY A 375 -14.10 -3.51 32.84
C GLY A 375 -13.97 -5.02 33.16
N LYS A 376 -13.00 -5.44 33.98
CA LYS A 376 -12.74 -6.85 34.33
C LYS A 376 -13.78 -7.47 35.29
N GLY A 377 -15.04 -7.44 34.85
CA GLY A 377 -16.15 -8.26 35.34
C GLY A 377 -17.04 -8.80 34.22
N GLY A 378 -16.86 -8.38 32.97
CA GLY A 378 -17.72 -8.81 31.87
C GLY A 378 -17.14 -8.66 30.47
N GLY A 379 -16.65 -9.76 29.90
CA GLY A 379 -16.96 -10.16 28.51
C GLY A 379 -16.38 -9.38 27.34
N VAL A 380 -15.68 -8.25 27.54
CA VAL A 380 -14.76 -7.73 26.52
C VAL A 380 -13.37 -8.24 26.85
N GLU A 381 -13.06 -9.46 26.38
CA GLU A 381 -11.67 -9.78 26.06
C GLU A 381 -11.17 -8.64 25.17
N GLY A 382 -10.24 -7.82 25.68
CA GLY A 382 -9.54 -6.83 24.87
C GLY A 382 -8.77 -7.59 23.81
N ALA A 383 -9.38 -7.79 22.64
CA ALA A 383 -9.13 -8.96 21.82
C ALA A 383 -7.64 -9.12 21.51
N LYS A 384 -7.00 -10.13 22.14
CA LYS A 384 -5.63 -10.60 21.83
C LYS A 384 -5.48 -10.61 20.33
N THR A 385 -4.69 -9.68 19.76
CA THR A 385 -4.35 -9.40 18.35
C THR A 385 -4.80 -10.43 17.29
N ALA A 386 -6.10 -10.70 17.25
CA ALA A 386 -6.69 -11.98 16.82
C ALA A 386 -5.77 -13.24 16.93
N LYS A 387 -5.00 -13.42 18.03
CA LYS A 387 -3.98 -14.48 18.23
C LYS A 387 -3.10 -14.71 16.98
N GLY A 388 -2.59 -13.64 16.36
CA GLY A 388 -1.76 -13.74 15.15
C GLY A 388 -2.41 -14.49 13.98
N LYS A 389 -3.76 -14.61 13.95
CA LYS A 389 -4.51 -15.32 12.91
C LYS A 389 -4.10 -14.78 11.56
N ASN A 390 -3.43 -15.63 10.79
CA ASN A 390 -2.94 -15.31 9.47
C ASN A 390 -4.14 -15.08 8.54
N VAL A 391 -4.59 -13.82 8.42
CA VAL A 391 -5.79 -13.42 7.64
C VAL A 391 -5.64 -13.79 6.15
N ARG A 392 -4.40 -13.99 5.68
CA ARG A 392 -4.06 -14.48 4.33
C ARG A 392 -4.06 -16.01 4.22
N ASN A 393 -3.92 -16.72 5.35
CA ASN A 393 -3.98 -18.17 5.46
C ASN A 393 -5.14 -18.61 6.38
N LYS A 394 -6.35 -18.06 6.17
CA LYS A 394 -7.54 -18.34 7.00
C LYS A 394 -7.90 -19.83 7.11
N ASN A 395 -7.49 -20.63 6.13
CA ASN A 395 -7.80 -22.05 6.04
C ASN A 395 -6.69 -22.94 6.62
N GLY A 396 -5.60 -22.37 7.16
CA GLY A 396 -4.44 -23.15 7.63
C GLY A 396 -3.68 -23.89 6.52
N ARG A 397 -3.92 -23.55 5.25
CA ARG A 397 -3.41 -24.25 4.06
C ARG A 397 -1.88 -24.20 3.93
N VAL A 398 -1.25 -23.16 4.45
CA VAL A 398 0.21 -23.04 4.55
C VAL A 398 0.60 -23.15 6.02
N ARG A 399 1.18 -24.28 6.42
CA ARG A 399 1.83 -24.44 7.73
C ARG A 399 3.27 -24.80 7.45
N PHE A 400 4.20 -24.13 8.13
CA PHE A 400 5.62 -24.45 8.04
C PHE A 400 6.16 -24.90 9.39
N GLU A 401 6.98 -25.92 9.35
CA GLU A 401 7.79 -26.44 10.45
C GLU A 401 9.28 -26.27 10.07
N PRO A 402 10.23 -26.23 11.02
CA PRO A 402 11.63 -25.95 10.67
C PRO A 402 12.19 -26.92 9.63
N ARG A 403 11.74 -28.18 9.62
CA ARG A 403 12.11 -29.20 8.62
C ARG A 403 11.72 -28.89 7.16
N ASP A 404 10.79 -27.96 6.93
CA ASP A 404 10.39 -27.55 5.57
C ASP A 404 11.41 -26.59 4.93
N VAL A 405 12.32 -26.04 5.73
CA VAL A 405 13.42 -25.17 5.28
C VAL A 405 14.62 -26.04 4.91
N VAL A 406 15.01 -26.02 3.64
CA VAL A 406 16.04 -26.92 3.10
C VAL A 406 17.43 -26.51 3.58
N SER A 407 17.76 -25.23 3.46
CA SER A 407 19.04 -24.68 3.91
C SER A 407 19.24 -24.84 5.43
N VAL A 408 20.31 -25.55 5.82
CA VAL A 408 20.75 -25.70 7.22
C VAL A 408 21.14 -24.35 7.82
N GLU A 409 21.84 -23.52 7.05
CA GLU A 409 22.25 -22.16 7.43
C GLU A 409 21.02 -21.28 7.72
N LEU A 410 20.01 -21.35 6.86
CA LEU A 410 18.77 -20.61 7.05
C LEU A 410 18.01 -21.09 8.29
N ARG A 411 17.96 -22.40 8.56
CA ARG A 411 17.34 -22.92 9.79
C ARG A 411 18.03 -22.37 11.04
N ALA A 412 19.36 -22.37 11.07
CA ALA A 412 20.14 -21.80 12.16
C ALA A 412 19.86 -20.29 12.34
N LEU A 413 19.81 -19.52 11.24
CA LEU A 413 19.51 -18.09 11.31
C LEU A 413 18.07 -17.81 11.75
N ILE A 414 17.09 -18.61 11.29
CA ILE A 414 15.69 -18.52 11.74
C ILE A 414 15.58 -18.77 13.24
N ALA A 415 16.28 -19.78 13.76
CA ALA A 415 16.32 -20.07 15.20
C ALA A 415 16.97 -18.94 16.01
N ASP A 416 18.12 -18.41 15.54
CA ASP A 416 18.81 -17.28 16.18
C ASP A 416 17.93 -16.03 16.28
N VAL A 417 17.26 -15.62 15.18
CA VAL A 417 16.38 -14.43 15.22
C VAL A 417 15.05 -14.70 15.95
N ALA A 418 14.60 -15.96 16.06
CA ALA A 418 13.48 -16.33 16.91
C ALA A 418 13.85 -16.16 18.39
N LEU A 419 14.99 -16.73 18.81
CA LEU A 419 15.51 -16.66 20.17
C LEU A 419 15.80 -15.22 20.61
N LYS A 420 16.50 -14.43 19.77
CA LYS A 420 16.73 -12.99 20.01
C LYS A 420 15.46 -12.16 19.97
N GLY A 421 14.45 -12.61 19.23
CA GLY A 421 13.09 -12.07 19.26
C GLY A 421 12.27 -12.50 20.48
N GLY A 422 12.87 -13.26 21.39
CA GLY A 422 12.26 -13.75 22.63
C GLY A 422 11.32 -14.94 22.44
N TYR A 423 11.26 -15.58 21.27
CA TYR A 423 10.50 -16.84 21.11
C TYR A 423 11.33 -18.00 21.68
N PRO A 424 10.73 -18.93 22.46
CA PRO A 424 11.45 -20.08 23.01
C PRO A 424 11.95 -20.99 21.88
N SER A 425 12.99 -21.79 22.15
CA SER A 425 13.37 -22.88 21.25
C SER A 425 12.30 -23.99 21.29
N GLU A 426 12.20 -24.80 20.23
CA GLU A 426 11.23 -25.91 20.22
C GLU A 426 11.59 -26.98 21.29
N ASP A 427 12.87 -27.10 21.63
CA ASP A 427 13.39 -28.00 22.67
C ASP A 427 12.91 -27.59 24.09
N ASP A 428 12.75 -26.29 24.37
CA ASP A 428 12.25 -25.78 25.66
C ASP A 428 10.79 -26.18 25.95
N THR A 429 10.04 -26.64 24.93
CA THR A 429 8.62 -26.99 25.07
C THR A 429 8.33 -28.44 25.43
N GLU A 430 9.29 -29.37 25.34
CA GLU A 430 9.06 -30.79 25.69
C GLU A 430 9.23 -31.08 27.20
N GLU A 431 9.97 -30.28 27.97
CA GLU A 431 10.12 -30.49 29.43
C GLU A 431 8.90 -30.08 30.28
N THR A 432 7.83 -29.54 29.67
CA THR A 432 6.66 -29.01 30.40
C THR A 432 5.30 -29.58 29.98
N SER A 433 5.27 -30.67 29.21
CA SER A 433 4.04 -31.35 28.75
C SER A 433 3.77 -32.69 29.44
#